data_AF-A0A2H0PAJ5-F1
#
_entry.id   AF-A0A2H0PAJ5-F1
#
_cell.length_a   1.000
_cell.length_b   1.000
_cell.length_c   1.000
_cell.angle_alpha   90.00
_cell.angle_beta   90.00
_cell.angle_gamma   90.00
#
_symmetry.space_group_name_H-M   'P 1'
#
loop_
_entity.id
_entity.type
_entity.pdbx_description
1 polymer ?
#
loop_
_entity_poly.entity_id
_entity_poly.type
_entity_poly.pdbx_seq_one_letter_code
_entity_poly.pdbx_strand_id
1 'polypeptide(L)'
;MLHARALAVRAGPLGPPLWQVLRTSTEPSFLNSYSAVTPSQPRSKRLGMRAISYHFPIYLAASTVGIGWESNGAWEQAARIKTRTAIVFIFRFYLSSSPFICDDRTMNERIAAWAAASLTTMGLDLLWLGILARGFYRREVGHLMADRVGWSAALAFYVLYGGGVLYFCTIAALREGGMRTALQNGAVLGLLVYGTYDLTNMAVLRDWSLRVSGADILWGIFTTSAASAAAYAAARAV
;
A
#
# COMPACT_ATOMS: atom_id res chain seq x y z
N MET A 1 -9.03 7.90 -60.00
CA MET A 1 -9.18 8.23 -58.56
C MET A 1 -8.36 7.23 -57.75
N LEU A 2 -7.29 7.73 -57.12
CA LEU A 2 -6.54 7.23 -55.95
C LEU A 2 -6.13 5.74 -55.88
N HIS A 3 -4.86 5.51 -56.22
CA HIS A 3 -4.02 4.40 -55.76
C HIS A 3 -3.82 4.46 -54.23
N ALA A 4 -4.27 3.45 -53.48
CA ALA A 4 -3.86 3.23 -52.09
C ALA A 4 -2.62 2.32 -52.06
N ARG A 5 -1.45 2.93 -51.81
CA ARG A 5 -0.20 2.23 -51.48
C ARG A 5 -0.34 1.65 -50.06
N ALA A 6 -0.29 0.33 -49.95
CA ALA A 6 -0.10 -0.36 -48.67
C ALA A 6 1.32 -0.08 -48.15
N LEU A 7 1.42 0.64 -47.04
CA LEU A 7 2.63 0.72 -46.22
C LEU A 7 2.78 -0.60 -45.45
N ALA A 8 3.46 -1.57 -46.07
CA ALA A 8 4.00 -2.71 -45.35
C ALA A 8 5.16 -2.22 -44.48
N VAL A 9 4.86 -1.86 -43.22
CA VAL A 9 5.87 -1.71 -42.19
C VAL A 9 6.45 -3.10 -41.96
N ARG A 10 7.64 -3.33 -42.51
CA ARG A 10 8.47 -4.51 -42.29
C ARG A 10 8.74 -4.58 -40.78
N ALA A 11 8.03 -5.45 -40.06
CA ALA A 11 8.37 -5.76 -38.69
C ALA A 11 9.81 -6.30 -38.69
N GLY A 12 10.74 -5.53 -38.11
CA GLY A 12 12.07 -6.04 -37.79
C GLY A 12 11.95 -7.26 -36.87
N PRO A 13 13.00 -8.09 -36.76
CA PRO A 13 12.95 -9.27 -35.92
C PRO A 13 12.50 -8.87 -34.51
N LEU A 14 11.40 -9.47 -34.05
CA LEU A 14 10.93 -9.35 -32.68
C LEU A 14 12.13 -9.63 -31.78
N GLY A 15 12.46 -8.68 -30.90
CA GLY A 15 13.52 -8.87 -29.91
C GLY A 15 13.31 -10.16 -29.12
N PRO A 16 14.33 -10.63 -28.40
CA PRO A 16 14.24 -11.88 -27.66
C PRO A 16 12.98 -11.87 -26.79
N PRO A 17 12.22 -12.98 -26.75
CA PRO A 17 10.98 -13.05 -25.98
C PRO A 17 11.23 -12.63 -24.52
N LEU A 18 10.24 -11.99 -23.89
CA LEU A 18 10.35 -11.39 -22.56
C LEU A 18 10.98 -12.32 -21.51
N TRP A 19 10.78 -13.63 -21.61
CA TRP A 19 11.39 -14.61 -20.71
C TRP A 19 12.92 -14.72 -20.87
N GLN A 20 13.48 -14.47 -22.06
CA GLN A 20 14.93 -14.40 -22.29
C GLN A 20 15.53 -13.12 -21.71
N VAL A 21 14.82 -11.99 -21.83
CA VAL A 21 15.22 -10.71 -21.22
C VAL A 21 15.16 -10.79 -19.69
N LEU A 22 14.16 -11.47 -19.14
CA LEU A 22 14.06 -11.71 -17.70
C LEU A 22 15.18 -12.64 -17.22
N ARG A 23 15.56 -13.67 -18.01
CA ARG A 23 16.65 -14.58 -17.67
C ARG A 23 18.01 -13.87 -17.61
N THR A 24 18.29 -12.95 -18.54
CA THR A 24 19.54 -12.16 -18.52
C THR A 24 19.56 -11.14 -17.39
N SER A 25 18.41 -10.58 -17.00
CA SER A 25 18.31 -9.68 -15.84
C SER A 25 18.55 -10.38 -14.48
N THR A 26 18.46 -11.70 -14.45
CA THR A 26 18.75 -12.54 -13.27
C THR A 26 20.18 -13.08 -13.25
N GLU A 27 21.00 -12.83 -14.27
CA GLU A 27 22.39 -13.29 -14.28
C GLU A 27 23.27 -12.54 -13.25
N PRO A 28 24.20 -13.24 -12.57
CA PRO A 28 25.13 -12.62 -11.61
C PRO A 28 26.01 -11.52 -12.23
N SER A 29 26.30 -11.63 -13.54
CA SER A 29 27.13 -10.70 -14.31
C SER A 29 26.48 -9.31 -14.43
N PHE A 30 25.17 -9.25 -14.72
CA PHE A 30 24.40 -8.01 -14.86
C PHE A 30 24.13 -7.33 -13.50
N LEU A 31 23.92 -8.15 -12.46
CA LEU A 31 23.74 -7.67 -11.08
C LEU A 31 25.04 -7.07 -10.50
N ASN A 32 26.21 -7.55 -10.94
CA ASN A 32 27.50 -6.98 -10.56
C ASN A 32 27.78 -5.61 -11.21
N SER A 33 27.15 -5.30 -12.34
CA SER A 33 27.28 -3.98 -12.99
C SER A 33 26.55 -2.88 -12.22
N TYR A 34 25.44 -3.20 -11.55
CA TYR A 34 24.67 -2.26 -10.73
C TYR A 34 25.31 -1.98 -9.35
N SER A 35 26.00 -2.96 -8.77
CA SER A 35 26.68 -2.81 -7.48
C SER A 35 27.96 -1.99 -7.55
N ALA A 36 28.51 -1.75 -8.74
CA ALA A 36 29.74 -1.00 -8.94
C ALA A 36 29.59 0.54 -8.80
N VAL A 37 28.37 1.09 -8.76
CA VAL A 37 28.15 2.55 -8.92
C VAL A 37 27.81 3.31 -7.62
N THR A 38 27.74 2.69 -6.43
CA THR A 38 27.36 3.43 -5.20
C THR A 38 28.25 3.21 -3.96
N PRO A 39 29.50 3.69 -3.95
CA PRO A 39 30.31 3.75 -2.74
C PRO A 39 30.07 5.07 -1.97
N SER A 40 28.89 5.26 -1.38
CA SER A 40 28.68 6.33 -0.37
C SER A 40 27.53 6.14 0.60
N GLN A 41 26.68 5.10 0.47
CA GLN A 41 25.50 4.95 1.32
C GLN A 41 25.74 4.06 2.56
N PRO A 42 25.15 4.40 3.73
CA PRO A 42 25.27 3.63 4.96
C PRO A 42 24.72 2.20 4.83
N ARG A 43 25.28 1.27 5.60
CA ARG A 43 25.04 -0.20 5.50
C ARG A 43 23.57 -0.60 5.62
N SER A 44 22.77 0.15 6.41
CA SER A 44 21.32 -0.04 6.56
C SER A 44 20.54 0.23 5.26
N LYS A 45 20.89 1.27 4.51
CA LYS A 45 20.28 1.58 3.21
C LYS A 45 20.60 0.52 2.15
N ARG A 46 21.81 -0.06 2.19
CA ARG A 46 22.22 -1.15 1.27
C ARG A 46 21.43 -2.44 1.48
N LEU A 47 21.07 -2.78 2.72
CA LEU A 47 20.23 -3.94 3.04
C LEU A 47 18.77 -3.73 2.56
N GLY A 48 18.22 -2.52 2.75
CA GLY A 48 16.87 -2.17 2.27
C GLY A 48 16.74 -2.20 0.75
N MET A 49 17.73 -1.65 0.02
CA MET A 49 17.75 -1.70 -1.45
C MET A 49 17.88 -3.14 -1.98
N ARG A 50 18.69 -3.98 -1.33
CA ARG A 50 18.77 -5.40 -1.70
C ARG A 50 17.43 -6.11 -1.52
N ALA A 51 16.70 -5.89 -0.42
CA ALA A 51 15.40 -6.52 -0.19
C ALA A 51 14.35 -6.12 -1.25
N ILE A 52 14.35 -4.86 -1.70
CA ILE A 52 13.44 -4.35 -2.73
C ILE A 52 13.76 -4.98 -4.10
N SER A 53 15.04 -5.02 -4.49
CA SER A 53 15.47 -5.57 -5.79
C SER A 53 15.20 -7.07 -5.93
N TYR A 54 15.27 -7.86 -4.85
CA TYR A 54 15.06 -9.31 -4.94
C TYR A 54 13.59 -9.74 -4.97
N HIS A 55 12.66 -8.95 -4.42
CA HIS A 55 11.26 -9.40 -4.25
C HIS A 55 10.30 -8.78 -5.27
N PHE A 56 10.52 -7.54 -5.71
CA PHE A 56 9.65 -6.88 -6.68
C PHE A 56 9.49 -7.64 -8.02
N PRO A 57 10.54 -8.26 -8.60
CA PRO A 57 10.41 -9.05 -9.83
C PRO A 57 9.63 -10.36 -9.63
N ILE A 58 9.73 -10.97 -8.45
CA ILE A 58 8.98 -12.19 -8.09
C ILE A 58 7.49 -11.88 -7.97
N TYR A 59 7.14 -10.71 -7.42
CA TYR A 59 5.77 -10.23 -7.35
C TYR A 59 5.16 -9.94 -8.73
N LEU A 60 5.93 -9.31 -9.63
CA LEU A 60 5.49 -9.05 -11.00
C LEU A 60 5.29 -10.38 -11.76
N ALA A 61 6.25 -11.30 -11.67
CA ALA A 61 6.15 -12.63 -12.28
C ALA A 61 4.96 -13.44 -11.74
N ALA A 62 4.70 -13.42 -10.44
CA ALA A 62 3.57 -14.11 -9.82
C ALA A 62 2.21 -13.46 -10.13
N SER A 63 2.18 -12.17 -10.49
CA SER A 63 0.98 -11.46 -10.92
C SER A 63 0.65 -11.65 -12.41
N THR A 64 1.66 -11.89 -13.26
CA THR A 64 1.48 -12.07 -14.71
C THR A 64 1.17 -13.50 -15.15
N VAL A 65 1.40 -14.52 -14.30
CA VAL A 65 1.00 -15.92 -14.59
C VAL A 65 -0.46 -16.11 -14.19
N GLY A 66 -1.35 -15.43 -14.91
CA GLY A 66 -2.81 -15.46 -14.76
C GLY A 66 -3.52 -15.99 -16.00
N ILE A 67 -2.90 -16.87 -16.78
CA ILE A 67 -3.52 -17.50 -17.95
C ILE A 67 -3.70 -18.99 -17.65
N GLY A 68 -4.93 -19.41 -17.30
CA GLY A 68 -5.35 -20.82 -17.32
C GLY A 68 -5.63 -21.49 -15.97
N TRP A 69 -6.28 -20.82 -15.01
CA TRP A 69 -6.66 -21.44 -13.74
C TRP A 69 -8.19 -21.38 -13.61
N GLU A 70 -8.91 -22.41 -14.05
CA GLU A 70 -10.39 -22.44 -13.92
C GLU A 70 -10.91 -23.73 -13.29
N SER A 71 -10.05 -24.67 -12.88
CA SER A 71 -10.50 -25.90 -12.23
C SER A 71 -9.78 -26.20 -10.90
N ASN A 72 -10.58 -26.67 -9.93
CA ASN A 72 -10.21 -27.41 -8.71
C ASN A 72 -9.67 -26.64 -7.48
N GLY A 73 -10.33 -25.57 -7.03
CA GLY A 73 -10.03 -24.96 -5.70
C GLY A 73 -8.63 -24.30 -5.60
N ALA A 74 -7.92 -24.27 -6.71
CA ALA A 74 -6.59 -23.71 -6.88
C ALA A 74 -6.58 -22.19 -6.62
N TRP A 75 -7.72 -21.52 -6.85
CA TRP A 75 -7.96 -20.13 -6.47
C TRP A 75 -7.95 -19.88 -4.97
N GLU A 76 -8.54 -20.77 -4.15
CA GLU A 76 -8.51 -20.60 -2.69
C GLU A 76 -7.10 -20.81 -2.12
N GLN A 77 -6.36 -21.77 -2.68
CA GLN A 77 -4.97 -22.00 -2.27
C GLN A 77 -4.07 -20.84 -2.70
N ALA A 78 -4.21 -20.36 -3.94
CA ALA A 78 -3.51 -19.19 -4.43
C ALA A 78 -3.87 -17.92 -3.64
N ALA A 79 -5.13 -17.73 -3.25
CA ALA A 79 -5.56 -16.63 -2.38
C ALA A 79 -4.93 -16.76 -0.99
N ARG A 80 -4.99 -17.92 -0.35
CA ARG A 80 -4.35 -18.16 0.96
C ARG A 80 -2.84 -17.93 0.93
N ILE A 81 -2.17 -18.33 -0.15
CA ILE A 81 -0.72 -18.12 -0.35
C ILE A 81 -0.42 -16.65 -0.64
N LYS A 82 -1.19 -15.98 -1.52
CA LYS A 82 -1.03 -14.54 -1.79
C LYS A 82 -1.25 -13.72 -0.53
N THR A 83 -2.27 -14.02 0.26
CA THR A 83 -2.55 -13.34 1.53
C THR A 83 -1.46 -13.59 2.57
N ARG A 84 -1.05 -14.84 2.80
CA ARG A 84 0.05 -15.16 3.75
C ARG A 84 1.36 -14.52 3.33
N THR A 85 1.69 -14.55 2.04
CA THR A 85 2.95 -14.01 1.53
C THR A 85 2.93 -12.49 1.49
N ALA A 86 1.81 -11.85 1.15
CA ALA A 86 1.66 -10.40 1.22
C ALA A 86 1.70 -9.90 2.67
N ILE A 87 1.06 -10.60 3.62
CA ILE A 87 1.15 -10.26 5.05
C ILE A 87 2.59 -10.40 5.53
N VAL A 88 3.26 -11.54 5.25
CA VAL A 88 4.65 -11.73 5.67
C VAL A 88 5.57 -10.73 4.98
N PHE A 89 5.35 -10.38 3.73
CA PHE A 89 6.16 -9.39 3.02
C PHE A 89 5.91 -7.98 3.52
N ILE A 90 4.67 -7.55 3.70
CA ILE A 90 4.33 -6.25 4.28
C ILE A 90 4.91 -6.18 5.69
N PHE A 91 4.68 -7.19 6.52
CA PHE A 91 5.21 -7.25 7.88
C PHE A 91 6.75 -7.27 7.89
N ARG A 92 7.40 -8.04 7.01
CA ARG A 92 8.86 -8.11 6.92
C ARG A 92 9.48 -6.89 6.26
N PHE A 93 8.82 -6.24 5.31
CA PHE A 93 9.20 -4.96 4.73
C PHE A 93 9.03 -3.84 5.74
N TYR A 94 7.94 -3.88 6.52
CA TYR A 94 7.66 -2.96 7.61
C TYR A 94 8.68 -3.12 8.74
N LEU A 95 9.05 -4.36 9.08
CA LEU A 95 10.09 -4.68 10.06
C LEU A 95 11.52 -4.47 9.54
N SER A 96 11.82 -4.69 8.25
CA SER A 96 13.17 -4.48 7.70
C SER A 96 13.44 -3.03 7.35
N SER A 97 12.40 -2.31 6.95
CA SER A 97 12.40 -0.85 6.79
C SER A 97 12.03 -0.17 8.09
N SER A 98 11.95 -0.94 9.19
CA SER A 98 11.42 -0.45 10.44
C SER A 98 12.20 0.77 10.86
N PRO A 99 11.49 1.84 11.19
CA PRO A 99 12.11 3.05 11.65
C PRO A 99 12.54 2.86 13.14
N PHE A 100 12.80 1.66 13.62
CA PHE A 100 13.11 1.40 15.03
C PHE A 100 14.61 1.17 15.29
N ILE A 101 15.49 1.28 14.28
CA ILE A 101 16.94 1.32 14.51
C ILE A 101 17.44 2.77 14.41
N CYS A 102 17.41 3.46 15.53
CA CYS A 102 17.89 4.84 15.70
C CYS A 102 18.04 5.12 17.21
N ASP A 103 18.63 6.26 17.56
CA ASP A 103 18.83 6.61 18.98
C ASP A 103 17.49 6.69 19.75
N ASP A 104 17.57 6.65 21.07
CA ASP A 104 16.41 6.60 21.99
C ASP A 104 15.42 7.75 21.77
N ARG A 105 15.90 8.96 21.44
CA ARG A 105 15.06 10.11 21.11
C ARG A 105 14.23 9.84 19.86
N THR A 106 14.90 9.43 18.79
CA THR A 106 14.24 9.13 17.50
C THR A 106 13.26 7.95 17.63
N MET A 107 13.57 6.97 18.48
CA MET A 107 12.67 5.87 18.81
C MET A 107 11.37 6.37 19.44
N ASN A 108 11.48 7.21 20.48
CA ASN A 108 10.32 7.74 21.20
C ASN A 108 9.43 8.61 20.31
N GLU A 109 10.03 9.46 19.46
CA GLU A 109 9.29 10.26 18.47
C GLU A 109 8.45 9.37 17.55
N ARG A 110 9.00 8.25 17.09
CA ARG A 110 8.34 7.32 16.15
C ARG A 110 7.24 6.51 16.82
N ILE A 111 7.45 6.07 18.05
CA ILE A 111 6.41 5.39 18.85
C ILE A 111 5.25 6.35 19.13
N ALA A 112 5.54 7.59 19.54
CA ALA A 112 4.53 8.60 19.81
C ALA A 112 3.71 8.93 18.55
N ALA A 113 4.37 9.12 17.41
CA ALA A 113 3.69 9.33 16.13
C ALA A 113 2.81 8.15 15.71
N TRP A 114 3.32 6.92 15.79
CA TRP A 114 2.55 5.73 15.45
C TRP A 114 1.31 5.60 16.33
N ALA A 115 1.47 5.73 17.65
CA ALA A 115 0.37 5.65 18.60
C ALA A 115 -0.68 6.74 18.31
N ALA A 116 -0.26 7.98 18.10
CA ALA A 116 -1.15 9.08 17.76
C ALA A 116 -1.89 8.85 16.44
N ALA A 117 -1.23 8.35 15.39
CA ALA A 117 -1.87 8.01 14.12
C ALA A 117 -2.95 6.93 14.31
N SER A 118 -2.60 5.81 14.97
CA SER A 118 -3.51 4.69 15.20
C SER A 118 -4.71 5.10 16.06
N LEU A 119 -4.47 5.81 17.17
CA LEU A 119 -5.54 6.26 18.07
C LEU A 119 -6.45 7.30 17.42
N THR A 120 -5.90 8.23 16.65
CA THR A 120 -6.70 9.25 15.95
C THR A 120 -7.58 8.60 14.89
N THR A 121 -7.02 7.69 14.08
CA THR A 121 -7.81 6.96 13.07
C THR A 121 -8.90 6.14 13.75
N MET A 122 -8.56 5.37 14.78
CA MET A 122 -9.54 4.56 15.52
C MET A 122 -10.65 5.39 16.16
N GLY A 123 -10.31 6.52 16.79
CA GLY A 123 -11.28 7.41 17.41
C GLY A 123 -12.23 8.02 16.38
N LEU A 124 -11.71 8.45 15.23
CA LEU A 124 -12.52 9.01 14.15
C LEU A 124 -13.41 7.95 13.49
N ASP A 125 -12.92 6.73 13.29
CA ASP A 125 -13.71 5.63 12.72
C ASP A 125 -14.81 5.17 13.68
N LEU A 126 -14.54 5.12 14.99
CA LEU A 126 -15.56 4.83 15.99
C LEU A 126 -16.65 5.90 16.02
N LEU A 127 -16.27 7.18 15.89
CA LEU A 127 -17.22 8.29 15.76
C LEU A 127 -18.08 8.14 14.47
N TRP A 128 -17.43 7.86 13.35
CA TRP A 128 -18.09 7.71 12.06
C TRP A 128 -19.06 6.53 12.05
N LEU A 129 -18.57 5.32 12.32
CA LEU A 129 -19.36 4.10 12.24
C LEU A 129 -20.33 3.93 13.40
N GLY A 130 -19.99 4.46 14.58
CA GLY A 130 -20.81 4.37 15.78
C GLY A 130 -21.97 5.37 15.80
N ILE A 131 -21.74 6.59 15.32
CA ILE A 131 -22.65 7.72 15.52
C ILE A 131 -23.12 8.31 14.18
N LEU A 132 -22.19 8.80 13.36
CA LEU A 132 -22.54 9.66 12.22
C LEU A 132 -23.15 8.87 11.05
N ALA A 133 -22.52 7.77 10.68
CA ALA A 133 -22.81 7.04 9.45
C ALA A 133 -23.51 5.70 9.71
N ARG A 134 -23.72 5.30 10.97
CA ARG A 134 -24.32 4.00 11.33
C ARG A 134 -25.61 3.69 10.58
N GLY A 135 -26.54 4.65 10.57
CA GLY A 135 -27.82 4.51 9.87
C GLY A 135 -27.68 4.58 8.35
N PHE A 136 -26.71 5.34 7.86
CA PHE A 136 -26.41 5.47 6.43
C PHE A 136 -25.86 4.16 5.86
N TYR A 137 -24.83 3.57 6.47
CA TYR A 137 -24.28 2.27 6.05
C TYR A 137 -25.34 1.16 6.12
N ARG A 138 -26.15 1.11 7.19
CA ARG A 138 -27.18 0.08 7.31
C ARG A 138 -28.27 0.18 6.22
N ARG A 139 -28.55 1.39 5.72
CA ARG A 139 -29.51 1.58 4.61
C ARG A 139 -28.89 1.24 3.26
N GLU A 140 -27.66 1.68 3.01
CA GLU A 140 -27.04 1.58 1.68
C GLU A 140 -26.39 0.21 1.43
N VAL A 141 -25.72 -0.37 2.44
CA VAL A 141 -24.96 -1.63 2.32
C VAL A 141 -25.26 -2.62 3.44
N GLY A 142 -26.36 -2.44 4.18
CA GLY A 142 -26.70 -3.29 5.33
C GLY A 142 -26.82 -4.78 5.02
N HIS A 143 -27.24 -5.12 3.80
CA HIS A 143 -27.33 -6.50 3.33
C HIS A 143 -25.96 -7.18 3.12
N LEU A 144 -24.87 -6.40 3.05
CA LEU A 144 -23.48 -6.88 2.95
C LEU A 144 -22.75 -6.87 4.30
N MET A 145 -23.35 -6.29 5.34
CA MET A 145 -22.70 -6.17 6.65
C MET A 145 -22.68 -7.52 7.38
N ALA A 146 -21.55 -7.85 7.99
CA ALA A 146 -21.43 -9.03 8.82
C ALA A 146 -22.24 -8.91 10.11
N ASP A 147 -22.79 -10.03 10.58
CA ASP A 147 -23.55 -10.09 11.85
C ASP A 147 -22.68 -9.78 13.08
N ARG A 148 -21.37 -10.05 12.99
CA ARG A 148 -20.39 -9.83 14.07
C ARG A 148 -19.15 -9.14 13.54
N VAL A 149 -18.60 -8.26 14.37
CA VAL A 149 -17.36 -7.54 14.09
C VAL A 149 -16.16 -8.52 14.10
N GLY A 150 -15.40 -8.53 13.01
CA GLY A 150 -14.13 -9.25 12.92
C GLY A 150 -13.00 -8.51 13.64
N TRP A 151 -12.97 -8.60 14.97
CA TRP A 151 -12.02 -7.85 15.81
C TRP A 151 -10.54 -8.07 15.47
N SER A 152 -10.16 -9.26 15.01
CA SER A 152 -8.78 -9.55 14.59
C SER A 152 -8.34 -8.73 13.39
N ALA A 153 -9.20 -8.62 12.36
CA ALA A 153 -8.95 -7.80 11.19
C ALA A 153 -8.94 -6.31 11.53
N ALA A 154 -9.87 -5.88 12.41
CA ALA A 154 -9.93 -4.48 12.86
C ALA A 154 -8.67 -4.06 13.62
N LEU A 155 -8.19 -4.87 14.57
CA LEU A 155 -6.97 -4.57 15.32
C LEU A 155 -5.74 -4.56 14.40
N ALA A 156 -5.63 -5.53 13.50
CA ALA A 156 -4.54 -5.58 12.52
C ALA A 156 -4.53 -4.34 11.62
N PHE A 157 -5.71 -3.87 11.19
CA PHE A 157 -5.86 -2.64 10.42
C PHE A 157 -5.28 -1.44 11.16
N TYR A 158 -5.68 -1.16 12.40
CA TYR A 158 -5.21 0.05 13.10
C TYR A 158 -3.70 0.05 13.37
N VAL A 159 -3.10 -1.12 13.61
CA VAL A 159 -1.65 -1.26 13.78
C VAL A 159 -0.92 -0.98 12.46
N LEU A 160 -1.34 -1.65 11.39
CA LEU A 160 -0.70 -1.53 10.07
C LEU A 160 -0.92 -0.15 9.45
N TYR A 161 -2.13 0.38 9.58
CA TYR A 161 -2.54 1.64 8.99
C TYR A 161 -1.86 2.82 9.65
N GLY A 162 -1.85 2.89 10.99
CA GLY A 162 -1.06 3.89 11.72
C GLY A 162 0.43 3.78 11.39
N GLY A 163 0.89 2.56 11.11
CA GLY A 163 2.23 2.32 10.59
C GLY A 163 2.50 2.91 9.20
N GLY A 164 1.54 2.79 8.28
CA GLY A 164 1.58 3.41 6.97
C GLY A 164 1.58 4.94 7.06
N VAL A 165 0.73 5.51 7.92
CA VAL A 165 0.69 6.96 8.18
C VAL A 165 2.04 7.45 8.71
N LEU A 166 2.63 6.76 9.69
CA LEU A 166 3.98 7.08 10.19
C LEU A 166 4.99 7.10 9.04
N TYR A 167 5.03 6.06 8.22
CA TYR A 167 6.06 5.88 7.20
C TYR A 167 5.92 6.87 6.03
N PHE A 168 4.74 6.97 5.44
CA PHE A 168 4.52 7.75 4.22
C PHE A 168 4.23 9.24 4.50
N CYS A 169 3.65 9.55 5.66
CA CYS A 169 3.21 10.91 5.97
C CYS A 169 4.12 11.54 7.02
N THR A 170 4.23 10.94 8.20
CA THR A 170 4.88 11.59 9.36
C THR A 170 6.40 11.67 9.21
N ILE A 171 7.08 10.60 8.80
CA ILE A 171 8.54 10.62 8.59
C ILE A 171 8.91 11.62 7.48
N ALA A 172 8.13 11.67 6.41
CA ALA A 172 8.33 12.65 5.33
C ALA A 172 8.17 14.09 5.86
N ALA A 173 7.15 14.34 6.67
CA ALA A 173 6.91 15.64 7.30
C ALA A 173 7.99 16.04 8.30
N LEU A 174 8.50 15.12 9.12
CA LEU A 174 9.53 15.39 10.13
C LEU A 174 10.90 15.74 9.54
N ARG A 175 11.24 15.22 8.35
CA ARG A 175 12.52 15.51 7.71
C ARG A 175 12.63 16.97 7.26
N GLU A 176 11.72 17.39 6.38
CA GLU A 176 11.82 18.70 5.71
C GLU A 176 10.45 19.34 5.38
N GLY A 177 9.33 18.64 5.61
CA GLY A 177 8.01 19.07 5.09
C GLY A 177 7.09 19.80 6.05
N GLY A 178 7.26 19.59 7.37
CA GLY A 178 6.41 20.18 8.40
C GLY A 178 4.94 19.72 8.36
N MET A 179 4.08 20.40 9.13
CA MET A 179 2.66 20.07 9.28
C MET A 179 1.90 20.05 7.93
N ARG A 180 2.25 20.95 7.00
CA ARG A 180 1.61 21.01 5.68
C ARG A 180 1.84 19.73 4.89
N THR A 181 3.08 19.22 4.88
CA THR A 181 3.38 17.94 4.23
C THR A 181 2.69 16.76 4.92
N ALA A 182 2.57 16.78 6.25
CA ALA A 182 1.81 15.76 6.97
C ALA A 182 0.35 15.71 6.49
N LEU A 183 -0.31 16.87 6.40
CA LEU A 183 -1.69 16.99 5.94
C LEU A 183 -1.86 16.55 4.48
N GLN A 184 -0.97 17.00 3.59
CA GLN A 184 -1.03 16.67 2.15
C GLN A 184 -0.76 15.20 1.88
N ASN A 185 0.29 14.63 2.47
CA ASN A 185 0.58 13.20 2.32
C ASN A 185 -0.51 12.36 2.96
N GLY A 186 -1.08 12.81 4.09
CA GLY A 186 -2.24 12.17 4.69
C GLY A 186 -3.45 12.17 3.76
N ALA A 187 -3.75 13.29 3.12
CA ALA A 187 -4.87 13.40 2.17
C ALA A 187 -4.71 12.45 0.99
N VAL A 188 -3.50 12.40 0.42
CA VAL A 188 -3.17 11.50 -0.69
C VAL A 188 -3.25 10.04 -0.24
N LEU A 189 -2.69 9.69 0.92
CA LEU A 189 -2.76 8.33 1.44
C LEU A 189 -4.22 7.90 1.71
N GLY A 190 -5.03 8.79 2.28
CA GLY A 190 -6.44 8.55 2.54
C GLY A 190 -7.22 8.32 1.25
N LEU A 191 -7.06 9.19 0.25
CA LEU A 191 -7.64 9.02 -1.07
C LEU A 191 -7.26 7.68 -1.70
N LEU A 192 -5.98 7.29 -1.61
CA LEU A 192 -5.52 6.03 -2.20
C LEU A 192 -6.11 4.83 -1.47
N VAL A 193 -6.09 4.79 -0.14
CA VAL A 193 -6.55 3.62 0.62
C VAL A 193 -8.06 3.46 0.55
N TYR A 194 -8.81 4.51 0.83
CA TYR A 194 -10.27 4.45 0.79
C TYR A 194 -10.76 4.38 -0.65
N GLY A 195 -10.17 5.15 -1.57
CA GLY A 195 -10.51 5.09 -2.99
C GLY A 195 -10.26 3.73 -3.62
N THR A 196 -9.10 3.10 -3.36
CA THR A 196 -8.86 1.75 -3.90
C THR A 196 -9.77 0.70 -3.28
N TYR A 197 -10.08 0.79 -1.99
CA TYR A 197 -11.05 -0.10 -1.34
C TYR A 197 -12.44 0.01 -1.97
N ASP A 198 -12.96 1.23 -2.06
CA ASP A 198 -14.29 1.53 -2.60
C ASP A 198 -14.41 1.19 -4.08
N LEU A 199 -13.44 1.60 -4.90
CA LEU A 199 -13.45 1.31 -6.34
C LEU A 199 -13.30 -0.18 -6.61
N THR A 200 -12.55 -0.92 -5.78
CA THR A 200 -12.48 -2.37 -5.87
C THR A 200 -13.82 -3.00 -5.52
N ASN A 201 -14.47 -2.54 -4.45
CA ASN A 201 -15.79 -3.03 -4.07
C ASN A 201 -16.85 -2.75 -5.14
N MET A 202 -16.83 -1.57 -5.76
CA MET A 202 -17.68 -1.27 -6.91
C MET A 202 -17.43 -2.19 -8.10
N ALA A 203 -16.20 -2.66 -8.30
CA ALA A 203 -15.86 -3.55 -9.40
C ALA A 203 -16.26 -5.02 -9.13
N VAL A 204 -16.30 -5.45 -7.86
CA VAL A 204 -16.47 -6.88 -7.51
C VAL A 204 -17.79 -7.20 -6.81
N LEU A 205 -18.49 -6.23 -6.22
CA LEU A 205 -19.76 -6.42 -5.51
C LEU A 205 -20.92 -5.85 -6.33
N ARG A 206 -21.98 -6.64 -6.49
CA ARG A 206 -23.12 -6.34 -7.38
C ARG A 206 -23.93 -5.12 -6.94
N ASP A 207 -24.09 -4.90 -5.64
CA ASP A 207 -25.01 -3.90 -5.06
C ASP A 207 -24.26 -2.89 -4.17
N TRP A 208 -23.03 -2.55 -4.54
CA TRP A 208 -22.24 -1.56 -3.80
C TRP A 208 -22.70 -0.13 -4.10
N SER A 209 -22.91 0.67 -3.05
CA SER A 209 -23.46 2.03 -3.18
C SER A 209 -22.40 3.08 -3.54
N LEU A 210 -22.61 3.78 -4.66
CA LEU A 210 -21.82 4.95 -5.06
C LEU A 210 -21.81 6.07 -4.00
N ARG A 211 -22.91 6.20 -3.25
CA ARG A 211 -23.03 7.22 -2.19
C ARG A 211 -22.11 6.89 -1.02
N VAL A 212 -22.03 5.60 -0.67
CA VAL A 212 -21.09 5.13 0.35
C VAL A 212 -19.68 5.44 -0.09
N SER A 213 -19.29 5.08 -1.32
CA SER A 213 -17.94 5.36 -1.81
C SER A 213 -17.58 6.84 -1.84
N GLY A 214 -18.47 7.70 -2.30
CA GLY A 214 -18.21 9.15 -2.25
C GLY A 214 -18.00 9.66 -0.83
N ALA A 215 -18.84 9.22 0.11
CA ALA A 215 -18.72 9.61 1.52
C ALA A 215 -17.45 9.05 2.17
N ASP A 216 -17.14 7.78 1.92
CA ASP A 216 -16.03 7.06 2.56
C ASP A 216 -14.67 7.55 2.03
N ILE A 217 -14.56 7.89 0.75
CA ILE A 217 -13.35 8.51 0.18
C ILE A 217 -13.10 9.89 0.81
N LEU A 218 -14.13 10.73 0.90
CA LEU A 218 -14.00 12.07 1.50
C LEU A 218 -13.66 11.97 2.99
N TRP A 219 -14.31 11.03 3.69
CA TRP A 219 -14.02 10.75 5.09
C TRP A 219 -12.58 10.23 5.26
N GLY A 220 -12.14 9.30 4.43
CA GLY A 220 -10.79 8.74 4.41
C GLY A 220 -9.71 9.78 4.18
N ILE A 221 -9.92 10.72 3.25
CA ILE A 221 -9.02 11.88 3.06
C ILE A 221 -8.91 12.66 4.37
N PHE A 222 -10.04 13.01 4.98
CA PHE A 222 -10.08 13.79 6.20
C PHE A 222 -9.42 13.07 7.38
N THR A 223 -9.80 11.81 7.65
CA THR A 223 -9.29 11.04 8.80
C THR A 223 -7.81 10.80 8.69
N THR A 224 -7.30 10.49 7.51
CA THR A 224 -5.87 10.22 7.29
C THR A 224 -5.06 11.50 7.41
N SER A 225 -5.55 12.63 6.88
CA SER A 225 -4.94 13.94 7.10
C SER A 225 -4.90 14.30 8.58
N ALA A 226 -6.00 14.11 9.31
CA ALA A 226 -6.08 14.39 10.75
C ALA A 226 -5.13 13.49 11.56
N ALA A 227 -5.11 12.19 11.27
CA ALA A 227 -4.22 11.23 11.93
C ALA A 227 -2.74 11.54 11.66
N SER A 228 -2.40 11.92 10.42
CA SER A 228 -1.05 12.35 10.05
C SER A 228 -0.63 13.64 10.77
N ALA A 229 -1.53 14.61 10.87
CA ALA A 229 -1.28 15.85 11.62
C ALA A 229 -1.08 15.59 13.12
N ALA A 230 -1.92 14.75 13.73
CA ALA A 230 -1.79 14.34 15.12
C ALA A 230 -0.48 13.59 15.37
N ALA A 231 -0.10 12.69 14.46
CA ALA A 231 1.16 11.95 14.53
C ALA A 231 2.38 12.87 14.44
N TYR A 232 2.36 13.85 13.52
CA TYR A 232 3.41 14.85 13.42
C TYR A 232 3.51 15.70 14.70
N ALA A 233 2.38 16.17 15.22
CA ALA A 233 2.36 16.95 16.46
C ALA A 233 2.89 16.15 17.66
N ALA A 234 2.49 14.88 17.79
CA ALA A 234 2.93 14.00 18.86
C ALA A 234 4.44 13.73 18.80
N ALA A 235 4.99 13.45 17.61
CA ALA A 235 6.44 13.28 17.45
C ALA A 235 7.23 14.55 17.79
N ARG A 236 6.68 15.74 17.52
CA ARG A 236 7.35 17.02 17.82
C ARG A 236 7.29 17.43 19.29
N ALA A 237 6.42 16.81 20.08
CA ALA A 237 6.21 17.12 21.49
C ALA A 237 7.12 16.31 22.44
N VAL A 238 7.86 15.34 21.90
CA VAL A 238 8.80 14.46 22.63
C VAL A 238 10.23 14.81 22.24
#